data_AF-A0A0N0GL59-F1
#
_entry.id   AF-A0A0N0GL59-F1
#
_cell.length_a   1.000
_cell.length_b   1.000
_cell.length_c   1.000
_cell.angle_alpha   90.00
_cell.angle_beta   90.00
_cell.angle_gamma   90.00
#
_symmetry.space_group_name_H-M   'P 1'
#
loop_
_entity.id
_entity.type
_entity.pdbx_description
1 polymer ?
#
loop_
_entity_poly.entity_id
_entity_poly.type
_entity_poly.pdbx_seq_one_letter_code
_entity_poly.pdbx_strand_id
1 'polypeptide(L)'
;MKPTYVALSLLAMFALNPAAWSAPQATAAAASATATAIEGALPDRTRLLFWTPAEQRVGYQHMEAIFPGRSVDAAATPSTLRVASKPLDVAITWQGKTTDIAGYMQQQNMAGVLVLSHGQIVLEKYALGLTQSGRWTSWSMAKSVTSTLVGAAVKDGAIHSVDDAVTTYLPELAGSGYRDVTVRQLLTMTSGVRWNEDYRDPAADVNKLGAAVMQKGDAGLLDYMARLPREAEPGTAFVYKTGESDLIGLLVSRATHQPLADYLSQKVWQPVGMEQPAFWVNGPHGTAMSGCCLSSSLRDYGRFGQFFMHGGKAANGAQILPQDWTREATTSVADTANTDHGYGYQWWTGPNGTYTARGIFGQAIYLDPAKDLVIVQVGAWPHATDAALVAQRDAMFAAVAAQVH
;
A
#
# COMPACT_ATOMS: atom_id res chain seq x y z
N MET A 1 -57.32 -34.39 -37.03
CA MET A 1 -58.67 -33.87 -36.74
C MET A 1 -58.70 -33.41 -35.28
N LYS A 2 -59.19 -32.20 -35.00
CA LYS A 2 -59.56 -31.78 -33.63
C LYS A 2 -60.69 -32.69 -33.09
N PRO A 3 -60.84 -32.84 -31.76
CA PRO A 3 -61.77 -32.00 -30.99
C PRO A 3 -61.14 -31.50 -29.66
N THR A 4 -61.42 -30.33 -29.06
CA THR A 4 -62.67 -29.66 -28.59
C THR A 4 -63.16 -30.12 -27.19
N TYR A 5 -62.74 -29.34 -26.18
CA TYR A 5 -63.36 -28.85 -24.92
C TYR A 5 -64.23 -29.71 -23.97
N VAL A 6 -64.03 -29.47 -22.65
CA VAL A 6 -64.97 -29.12 -21.53
C VAL A 6 -64.26 -29.49 -20.20
N ALA A 7 -63.74 -28.61 -19.34
CA ALA A 7 -64.31 -27.54 -18.49
C ALA A 7 -65.03 -28.02 -17.18
N LEU A 8 -64.68 -27.33 -16.08
CA LEU A 8 -65.21 -27.24 -14.70
C LEU A 8 -64.44 -28.02 -13.60
N SER A 9 -63.59 -27.43 -12.75
CA SER A 9 -63.73 -26.35 -11.73
C SER A 9 -64.27 -26.83 -10.37
N LEU A 10 -63.44 -26.76 -9.31
CA LEU A 10 -63.76 -26.02 -8.06
C LEU A 10 -62.62 -26.02 -7.02
N LEU A 11 -62.18 -24.78 -6.73
CA LEU A 11 -61.62 -24.18 -5.51
C LEU A 11 -60.84 -25.02 -4.47
N ALA A 12 -59.60 -24.59 -4.24
CA ALA A 12 -59.10 -24.32 -2.89
C ALA A 12 -58.12 -23.13 -2.94
N MET A 13 -58.45 -22.04 -2.24
CA MET A 13 -57.57 -20.90 -2.02
C MET A 13 -56.41 -21.32 -1.12
N PHE A 14 -55.17 -21.10 -1.56
CA PHE A 14 -54.02 -20.97 -0.68
C PHE A 14 -53.43 -19.57 -0.84
N ALA A 15 -53.36 -18.86 0.28
CA ALA A 15 -52.80 -17.53 0.40
C ALA A 15 -51.32 -17.52 0.00
N LEU A 16 -50.94 -16.50 -0.77
CA LEU A 16 -49.57 -16.15 -1.10
C LEU A 16 -48.82 -15.76 0.19
N ASN A 17 -47.69 -16.40 0.46
CA ASN A 17 -46.73 -15.95 1.46
C ASN A 17 -45.43 -15.58 0.72
N PRO A 18 -45.06 -14.29 0.61
CA PRO A 18 -43.78 -13.91 0.04
C PRO A 18 -42.71 -14.11 1.12
N ALA A 19 -42.03 -15.25 1.07
CA ALA A 19 -40.83 -15.47 1.88
C ALA A 19 -39.72 -14.56 1.34
N ALA A 20 -39.51 -13.44 2.03
CA ALA A 20 -38.34 -12.60 1.87
C ALA A 20 -37.08 -13.43 2.16
N TRP A 21 -36.18 -13.52 1.18
CA TRP A 21 -34.80 -13.94 1.41
C TRP A 21 -34.11 -12.82 2.20
N SER A 22 -34.13 -12.92 3.54
CA SER A 22 -33.25 -12.15 4.40
C SER A 22 -31.85 -12.79 4.35
N ALA A 23 -30.89 -12.08 3.75
CA ALA A 23 -29.48 -12.38 3.91
C ALA A 23 -29.11 -12.45 5.41
N PRO A 24 -28.20 -13.34 5.83
CA PRO A 24 -27.80 -13.38 7.22
C PRO A 24 -27.10 -12.06 7.57
N GLN A 25 -27.69 -11.30 8.50
CA GLN A 25 -27.00 -10.22 9.18
C GLN A 25 -25.82 -10.85 9.93
N ALA A 26 -24.60 -10.62 9.43
CA ALA A 26 -23.39 -10.87 10.17
C ALA A 26 -23.45 -10.05 11.45
N THR A 27 -23.73 -10.72 12.58
CA THR A 27 -23.67 -10.12 13.90
C THR A 27 -22.25 -9.63 14.15
N ALA A 28 -22.11 -8.34 14.43
CA ALA A 28 -20.88 -7.69 14.86
C ALA A 28 -20.38 -8.30 16.18
N ALA A 29 -19.68 -9.42 16.09
CA ALA A 29 -19.09 -10.12 17.24
C ALA A 29 -17.88 -10.96 16.80
N ALA A 30 -16.89 -10.32 16.19
CA ALA A 30 -15.52 -10.85 16.07
C ALA A 30 -14.52 -9.70 15.86
N ALA A 31 -14.55 -8.71 16.75
CA ALA A 31 -13.51 -7.69 16.85
C ALA A 31 -13.14 -7.50 18.32
N SER A 32 -12.42 -8.47 18.85
CA SER A 32 -11.76 -8.37 20.15
C SER A 32 -10.34 -8.91 20.00
N ALA A 33 -9.52 -8.16 19.28
CA ALA A 33 -8.08 -8.19 19.49
C ALA A 33 -7.81 -7.19 20.62
N THR A 34 -7.13 -7.66 21.66
CA THR A 34 -6.73 -6.94 22.87
C THR A 34 -6.46 -5.45 22.63
N ALA A 35 -7.36 -4.59 23.11
CA ALA A 35 -7.09 -3.17 23.22
C ALA A 35 -6.01 -2.98 24.29
N THR A 36 -4.75 -2.93 23.88
CA THR A 36 -3.69 -2.36 24.72
C THR A 36 -4.13 -0.94 25.06
N ALA A 37 -4.10 -0.56 26.34
CA ALA A 37 -4.44 0.79 26.74
C ALA A 37 -3.56 1.78 25.95
N ILE A 38 -4.18 2.68 25.19
CA ILE A 38 -3.45 3.74 24.48
C ILE A 38 -2.87 4.66 25.55
N GLU A 39 -1.54 4.66 25.69
CA GLU A 39 -0.87 5.62 26.57
C GLU A 39 -0.85 7.00 25.90
N GLY A 40 -1.69 7.92 26.39
CA GLY A 40 -1.73 9.32 25.95
C GLY A 40 -2.94 9.68 25.10
N ALA A 41 -3.03 10.97 24.73
CA ALA A 41 -4.11 11.48 23.89
C ALA A 41 -3.85 11.13 22.41
N LEU A 42 -4.91 10.71 21.71
CA LEU A 42 -4.85 10.54 20.27
C LEU A 42 -4.60 11.90 19.58
N PRO A 43 -3.70 11.97 18.60
CA PRO A 43 -3.38 13.21 17.92
C PRO A 43 -4.50 13.66 16.99
N ASP A 44 -4.57 14.97 16.73
CA ASP A 44 -5.56 15.55 15.82
C ASP A 44 -5.30 15.11 14.37
N ARG A 45 -6.28 14.40 13.80
CA ARG A 45 -6.24 13.85 12.45
C ARG A 45 -6.07 14.89 11.34
N THR A 46 -6.46 16.15 11.56
CA THR A 46 -6.42 17.21 10.53
C THR A 46 -5.00 17.68 10.21
N ARG A 47 -4.04 17.34 11.08
CA ARG A 47 -2.63 17.73 10.96
C ARG A 47 -1.69 16.52 10.88
N LEU A 48 -2.15 15.43 10.27
CA LEU A 48 -1.43 14.15 10.14
C LEU A 48 0.05 14.30 9.72
N LEU A 49 0.33 15.16 8.74
CA LEU A 49 1.68 15.41 8.22
C LEU A 49 2.55 16.29 9.14
N PHE A 50 1.94 16.93 10.14
CA PHE A 50 2.56 17.89 11.06
C PHE A 50 2.49 17.41 12.52
N TRP A 51 2.27 16.11 12.75
CA TRP A 51 2.37 15.53 14.08
C TRP A 51 3.78 15.68 14.64
N THR A 52 3.86 16.08 15.90
CA THR A 52 5.12 16.13 16.65
C THR A 52 5.67 14.71 16.83
N PRO A 53 6.98 14.53 17.10
CA PRO A 53 7.54 13.19 17.33
C PRO A 53 6.82 12.37 18.41
N ALA A 54 6.27 13.01 19.45
CA ALA A 54 5.48 12.31 20.47
C ALA A 54 4.15 11.79 19.91
N GLU A 55 3.48 12.59 19.10
CA GLU A 55 2.22 12.25 18.46
C GLU A 55 2.39 11.22 17.34
N GLN A 56 3.48 11.28 16.58
CA GLN A 56 3.83 10.28 15.57
C GLN A 56 3.95 8.89 16.21
N ARG A 57 4.64 8.78 17.36
CA ARG A 57 4.80 7.50 18.09
C ARG A 57 3.48 6.87 18.47
N VAL A 58 2.53 7.66 18.97
CA VAL A 58 1.20 7.17 19.33
C VAL A 58 0.36 6.94 18.06
N GLY A 59 0.26 7.94 17.20
CA GLY A 59 -0.67 7.95 16.08
C GLY A 59 -0.35 6.91 15.00
N TYR A 60 0.92 6.68 14.67
CA TYR A 60 1.30 5.74 13.60
C TYR A 60 0.97 4.28 13.93
N GLN A 61 0.80 3.96 15.23
CA GLN A 61 0.37 2.64 15.71
C GLN A 61 -1.15 2.49 15.80
N HIS A 62 -1.88 3.60 15.76
CA HIS A 62 -3.30 3.65 16.10
C HIS A 62 -4.12 4.41 15.05
N MET A 63 -3.75 4.26 13.78
CA MET A 63 -4.44 4.94 12.67
C MET A 63 -5.94 4.62 12.64
N GLU A 64 -6.33 3.39 12.98
CA GLU A 64 -7.72 2.94 13.09
C GLU A 64 -8.53 3.60 14.21
N ALA A 65 -7.86 4.12 15.24
CA ALA A 65 -8.51 4.87 16.30
C ALA A 65 -8.72 6.35 15.93
N ILE A 66 -8.01 6.83 14.89
CA ILE A 66 -7.93 8.24 14.50
C ILE A 66 -8.70 8.52 13.20
N PHE A 67 -8.66 7.57 12.27
CA PHE A 67 -9.21 7.69 10.93
C PHE A 67 -10.26 6.61 10.64
N PRO A 68 -11.30 6.92 9.85
CA PRO A 68 -12.10 5.89 9.24
C PRO A 68 -11.24 5.06 8.27
N GLY A 69 -11.61 3.80 8.09
CA GLY A 69 -10.89 2.90 7.21
C GLY A 69 -11.53 1.53 7.15
N ARG A 70 -10.83 0.59 6.52
CA ARG A 70 -11.26 -0.80 6.37
C ARG A 70 -10.16 -1.73 6.86
N SER A 71 -10.57 -2.77 7.58
CA SER A 71 -9.69 -3.89 7.87
C SER A 71 -9.41 -4.70 6.61
N VAL A 72 -8.23 -5.30 6.57
CA VAL A 72 -7.80 -6.25 5.55
C VAL A 72 -7.58 -7.55 6.29
N ASP A 73 -8.46 -8.53 6.08
CA ASP A 73 -8.46 -9.75 6.86
C ASP A 73 -7.22 -10.61 6.61
N ALA A 74 -6.65 -11.14 7.70
CA ALA A 74 -5.51 -12.05 7.66
C ALA A 74 -5.87 -13.39 7.03
N ALA A 75 -4.84 -14.14 6.62
CA ALA A 75 -5.02 -15.51 6.21
C ALA A 75 -5.47 -16.39 7.39
N ALA A 76 -6.42 -17.29 7.14
CA ALA A 76 -6.82 -18.30 8.13
C ALA A 76 -5.66 -19.23 8.53
N THR A 77 -4.68 -19.40 7.64
CA THR A 77 -3.43 -20.13 7.92
C THR A 77 -2.25 -19.28 7.44
N PRO A 78 -1.59 -18.56 8.35
CA PRO A 78 -0.45 -17.72 8.00
C PRO A 78 0.72 -18.51 7.42
N SER A 79 1.44 -17.92 6.47
CA SER A 79 2.72 -18.45 6.01
C SER A 79 3.76 -18.33 7.13
N THR A 80 4.54 -19.39 7.31
CA THR A 80 5.53 -19.44 8.40
C THR A 80 6.77 -18.64 8.03
N LEU A 81 7.10 -17.63 8.84
CA LEU A 81 8.43 -17.02 8.85
C LEU A 81 9.29 -17.67 9.93
N ARG A 82 10.26 -18.47 9.53
CA ARG A 82 11.17 -19.14 10.48
C ARG A 82 12.23 -18.16 10.95
N VAL A 83 12.55 -18.21 12.25
CA VAL A 83 13.67 -17.45 12.81
C VAL A 83 14.95 -18.26 12.61
N ALA A 84 15.99 -17.62 12.07
CA ALA A 84 17.30 -18.24 11.91
C ALA A 84 17.93 -18.55 13.28
N SER A 85 18.64 -19.68 13.38
CA SER A 85 19.29 -20.09 14.63
C SER A 85 20.42 -19.14 15.06
N LYS A 86 21.05 -18.46 14.09
CA LYS A 86 22.06 -17.44 14.31
C LYS A 86 21.53 -16.10 13.82
N PRO A 87 21.28 -15.12 14.71
CA PRO A 87 20.88 -13.80 14.30
C PRO A 87 22.02 -13.09 13.56
N LEU A 88 21.65 -12.22 12.64
CA LEU A 88 22.56 -11.34 11.92
C LEU A 88 23.00 -10.20 12.85
N ASP A 89 24.31 -10.00 12.96
CA ASP A 89 24.92 -8.92 13.73
C ASP A 89 25.60 -7.92 12.80
N VAL A 90 24.93 -6.79 12.58
CA VAL A 90 25.34 -5.79 11.59
C VAL A 90 25.96 -4.58 12.26
N ALA A 91 27.20 -4.28 11.89
CA ALA A 91 27.85 -3.01 12.16
C ALA A 91 27.59 -2.03 10.99
N ILE A 92 27.00 -0.89 11.29
CA ILE A 92 26.66 0.17 10.34
C ILE A 92 27.67 1.30 10.54
N THR A 93 28.48 1.59 9.52
CA THR A 93 29.41 2.72 9.54
C THR A 93 28.89 3.85 8.66
N TRP A 94 28.67 5.02 9.26
CA TRP A 94 28.26 6.23 8.55
C TRP A 94 29.02 7.44 9.10
N GLN A 95 29.62 8.22 8.19
CA GLN A 95 30.44 9.40 8.53
C GLN A 95 31.51 9.11 9.60
N GLY A 96 32.19 7.96 9.51
CA GLY A 96 33.26 7.55 10.42
C GLY A 96 32.78 7.08 11.80
N LYS A 97 31.47 7.01 12.05
CA LYS A 97 30.89 6.45 13.28
C LYS A 97 30.29 5.09 12.98
N THR A 98 30.57 4.12 13.83
CA THR A 98 30.01 2.76 13.75
C THR A 98 28.99 2.56 14.85
N THR A 99 27.84 1.98 14.50
CA THR A 99 26.76 1.63 15.42
C THR A 99 26.16 0.28 15.04
N ASP A 100 25.53 -0.40 15.98
CA ASP A 100 24.72 -1.57 15.67
C ASP A 100 23.30 -1.15 15.24
N ILE A 101 22.43 -2.12 14.96
CA ILE A 101 21.06 -1.82 14.52
C ILE A 101 20.25 -1.12 15.64
N ALA A 102 20.50 -1.44 16.91
CA ALA A 102 19.79 -0.79 18.01
C ALA A 102 20.16 0.70 18.12
N GLY A 103 21.45 1.04 18.01
CA GLY A 103 21.90 2.43 17.99
C GLY A 103 21.47 3.17 16.73
N TYR A 104 21.44 2.53 15.56
CA TYR A 104 20.82 3.09 14.36
C TYR A 104 19.33 3.43 14.58
N MET A 105 18.56 2.50 15.14
CA MET A 105 17.14 2.72 15.42
C MET A 105 16.92 3.89 16.39
N GLN A 106 17.78 4.04 17.40
CA GLN A 106 17.73 5.18 18.31
C GLN A 106 18.05 6.50 17.60
N GLN A 107 19.11 6.54 16.77
CA GLN A 107 19.54 7.75 16.05
C GLN A 107 18.50 8.23 15.04
N GLN A 108 17.82 7.31 14.37
CA GLN A 108 16.83 7.61 13.34
C GLN A 108 15.38 7.62 13.86
N ASN A 109 15.14 7.44 15.15
CA ASN A 109 13.78 7.32 15.71
C ASN A 109 12.94 6.24 14.98
N MET A 110 13.50 5.05 14.83
CA MET A 110 12.87 3.90 14.18
C MET A 110 12.08 3.07 15.19
N ALA A 111 10.91 2.59 14.78
CA ALA A 111 10.04 1.73 15.58
C ALA A 111 10.26 0.24 15.31
N GLY A 112 10.74 -0.13 14.12
CA GLY A 112 10.99 -1.53 13.79
C GLY A 112 11.98 -1.70 12.65
N VAL A 113 12.79 -2.75 12.74
CA VAL A 113 13.65 -3.25 11.65
C VAL A 113 13.53 -4.77 11.60
N LEU A 114 13.26 -5.28 10.39
CA LEU A 114 13.18 -6.70 10.08
C LEU A 114 14.08 -6.98 8.87
N VAL A 115 14.87 -8.04 8.94
CA VAL A 115 15.65 -8.55 7.83
C VAL A 115 15.26 -10.01 7.60
N LEU A 116 14.79 -10.29 6.39
CA LEU A 116 14.57 -11.64 5.89
C LEU A 116 15.67 -11.99 4.89
N SER A 117 16.27 -13.15 5.04
CA SER A 117 17.22 -13.72 4.08
C SER A 117 16.84 -15.16 3.82
N HIS A 118 16.74 -15.55 2.54
CA HIS A 118 16.38 -16.91 2.11
C HIS A 118 15.13 -17.46 2.82
N GLY A 119 14.08 -16.64 2.93
CA GLY A 119 12.85 -17.04 3.61
C GLY A 119 12.83 -16.91 5.15
N GLN A 120 13.96 -16.57 5.79
CA GLN A 120 14.11 -16.63 7.24
C GLN A 120 14.34 -15.26 7.88
N ILE A 121 13.77 -15.05 9.07
CA ILE A 121 14.07 -13.88 9.92
C ILE A 121 15.49 -14.03 10.45
N VAL A 122 16.41 -13.20 9.97
CA VAL A 122 17.80 -13.15 10.46
C VAL A 122 18.01 -11.98 11.41
N LEU A 123 17.18 -10.95 11.37
CA LEU A 123 17.17 -9.86 12.34
C LEU A 123 15.76 -9.32 12.51
N GLU A 124 15.34 -9.09 13.76
CA GLU A 124 14.05 -8.48 14.09
C GLU A 124 14.20 -7.68 15.39
N LYS A 125 13.92 -6.37 15.33
CA LYS A 125 13.99 -5.46 16.48
C LYS A 125 12.81 -4.49 16.47
N TYR A 126 12.34 -4.15 17.66
CA TYR A 126 11.20 -3.27 17.90
C TYR A 126 11.56 -2.18 18.91
N ALA A 127 10.97 -1.01 18.75
CA ALA A 127 11.13 0.15 19.61
C ALA A 127 9.88 1.05 19.53
N LEU A 128 9.87 2.16 20.27
CA LEU A 128 8.80 3.17 20.26
C LEU A 128 7.40 2.62 20.60
N GLY A 129 7.34 1.53 21.36
CA GLY A 129 6.09 0.85 21.73
C GLY A 129 5.57 -0.15 20.70
N LEU A 130 6.16 -0.21 19.50
CA LEU A 130 5.78 -1.22 18.51
C LEU A 130 6.08 -2.61 19.04
N THR A 131 5.17 -3.55 18.80
CA THR A 131 5.31 -4.96 19.16
C THR A 131 5.20 -5.83 17.91
N GLN A 132 5.51 -7.12 18.04
CA GLN A 132 5.44 -8.07 16.92
C GLN A 132 4.07 -8.13 16.25
N SER A 133 2.99 -8.04 17.03
CA SER A 133 1.61 -8.01 16.52
C SER A 133 1.07 -6.59 16.29
N GLY A 134 1.85 -5.57 16.65
CA GLY A 134 1.49 -4.17 16.45
C GLY A 134 1.53 -3.78 14.98
N ARG A 135 0.71 -2.80 14.61
CA ARG A 135 0.72 -2.22 13.27
C ARG A 135 1.48 -0.91 13.26
N TRP A 136 2.06 -0.58 12.11
CA TRP A 136 2.61 0.74 11.82
C TRP A 136 2.22 1.18 10.42
N THR A 137 1.85 2.46 10.26
CA THR A 137 1.44 3.01 8.96
C THR A 137 2.58 3.06 7.95
N SER A 138 2.30 2.58 6.73
CA SER A 138 3.22 2.45 5.60
C SER A 138 3.61 3.78 4.96
N TRP A 139 2.78 4.81 5.12
CA TRP A 139 2.82 5.98 4.25
C TRP A 139 2.87 5.54 2.77
N SER A 140 3.77 6.11 1.96
CA SER A 140 3.89 5.80 0.55
C SER A 140 4.36 4.37 0.21
N MET A 141 4.74 3.52 1.18
CA MET A 141 4.91 2.08 0.89
C MET A 141 3.61 1.45 0.37
N ALA A 142 2.44 2.00 0.74
CA ALA A 142 1.15 1.56 0.22
C ALA A 142 1.03 1.66 -1.31
N LYS A 143 1.75 2.59 -1.95
CA LYS A 143 1.74 2.75 -3.41
C LYS A 143 2.18 1.48 -4.15
N SER A 144 3.19 0.79 -3.61
CA SER A 144 3.69 -0.48 -4.14
C SER A 144 2.67 -1.62 -3.95
N VAL A 145 1.88 -1.57 -2.89
CA VAL A 145 0.74 -2.47 -2.67
C VAL A 145 -0.38 -2.15 -3.68
N THR A 146 -0.72 -0.88 -3.88
CA THR A 146 -1.71 -0.44 -4.88
C THR A 146 -1.32 -0.86 -6.30
N SER A 147 -0.05 -0.70 -6.68
CA SER A 147 0.49 -1.21 -7.96
C SER A 147 0.33 -2.73 -8.08
N THR A 148 0.60 -3.47 -7.01
CA THR A 148 0.37 -4.92 -6.97
C THR A 148 -1.09 -5.27 -7.26
N LEU A 149 -2.05 -4.48 -6.75
CA LEU A 149 -3.48 -4.69 -7.01
C LEU A 149 -3.88 -4.40 -8.46
N VAL A 150 -3.21 -3.46 -9.14
CA VAL A 150 -3.37 -3.31 -10.59
C VAL A 150 -2.93 -4.59 -11.31
N GLY A 151 -1.77 -5.14 -10.95
CA GLY A 151 -1.31 -6.41 -11.50
C GLY A 151 -2.30 -7.55 -11.30
N ALA A 152 -2.83 -7.70 -10.09
CA ALA A 152 -3.86 -8.69 -9.79
C ALA A 152 -5.14 -8.45 -10.61
N ALA A 153 -5.59 -7.21 -10.77
CA ALA A 153 -6.76 -6.86 -11.57
C ALA A 153 -6.55 -7.10 -13.07
N VAL A 154 -5.32 -6.93 -13.58
CA VAL A 154 -4.95 -7.35 -14.95
C VAL A 154 -5.01 -8.87 -15.07
N LYS A 155 -4.48 -9.61 -14.08
CA LYS A 155 -4.51 -11.07 -14.06
C LYS A 155 -5.94 -11.63 -14.05
N ASP A 156 -6.83 -10.96 -13.33
CA ASP A 156 -8.27 -11.30 -13.25
C ASP A 156 -9.07 -10.84 -14.49
N GLY A 157 -8.48 -10.03 -15.38
CA GLY A 157 -9.16 -9.47 -16.55
C GLY A 157 -10.10 -8.30 -16.23
N ALA A 158 -10.08 -7.77 -15.00
CA ALA A 158 -10.85 -6.59 -14.60
C ALA A 158 -10.24 -5.30 -15.18
N ILE A 159 -8.91 -5.26 -15.32
CA ILE A 159 -8.18 -4.27 -16.13
C ILE A 159 -7.66 -5.01 -17.35
N HIS A 160 -8.00 -4.53 -18.55
CA HIS A 160 -7.61 -5.20 -19.79
C HIS A 160 -6.09 -5.08 -20.05
N SER A 161 -5.54 -3.88 -19.95
CA SER A 161 -4.10 -3.64 -20.09
C SER A 161 -3.65 -2.41 -19.32
N VAL A 162 -2.37 -2.36 -18.93
CA VAL A 162 -1.75 -1.13 -18.43
C VAL A 162 -1.63 -0.05 -19.52
N ASP A 163 -1.76 -0.42 -20.80
CA ASP A 163 -1.77 0.54 -21.91
C ASP A 163 -3.16 1.13 -22.19
N ASP A 164 -4.18 0.70 -21.45
CA ASP A 164 -5.50 1.30 -21.53
C ASP A 164 -5.45 2.76 -21.06
N ALA A 165 -6.28 3.60 -21.67
CA ALA A 165 -6.49 4.96 -21.19
C ALA A 165 -7.09 4.93 -19.78
N VAL A 166 -6.60 5.80 -18.89
CA VAL A 166 -7.15 5.97 -17.54
C VAL A 166 -8.66 6.27 -17.59
N THR A 167 -9.07 7.02 -18.60
CA THR A 167 -10.46 7.45 -18.82
C THR A 167 -11.41 6.31 -19.18
N THR A 168 -10.89 5.13 -19.56
CA THR A 168 -11.70 3.91 -19.70
C THR A 168 -12.31 3.49 -18.36
N TYR A 169 -11.58 3.71 -17.27
CA TYR A 169 -11.99 3.32 -15.91
C TYR A 169 -12.50 4.51 -15.08
N LEU A 170 -12.01 5.71 -15.38
CA LEU A 170 -12.33 6.97 -14.72
C LEU A 170 -12.80 8.01 -15.76
N PRO A 171 -13.98 7.83 -16.38
CA PRO A 171 -14.48 8.70 -17.46
C PRO A 171 -14.63 10.17 -17.05
N GLU A 172 -14.78 10.44 -15.75
CA GLU A 172 -14.82 11.79 -15.17
C GLU A 172 -13.56 12.62 -15.51
N LEU A 173 -12.45 11.96 -15.84
CA LEU A 173 -11.17 12.60 -16.18
C LEU A 173 -11.01 12.92 -17.68
N ALA A 174 -11.97 12.58 -18.55
CA ALA A 174 -11.86 12.74 -20.00
C ALA A 174 -11.65 14.20 -20.47
N GLY A 175 -12.10 15.18 -19.69
CA GLY A 175 -11.95 16.61 -19.98
C GLY A 175 -10.70 17.26 -19.35
N SER A 176 -9.82 16.48 -18.74
CA SER A 176 -8.71 16.98 -17.91
C SER A 176 -7.33 16.72 -18.50
N GLY A 177 -6.27 17.06 -17.75
CA GLY A 177 -4.89 16.67 -18.05
C GLY A 177 -4.64 15.15 -18.14
N TYR A 178 -5.64 14.30 -17.86
CA TYR A 178 -5.54 12.85 -17.94
C TYR A 178 -6.15 12.22 -19.21
N ARG A 179 -6.75 12.99 -20.12
CA ARG A 179 -7.45 12.46 -21.31
C ARG A 179 -6.64 11.42 -22.10
N ASP A 180 -5.35 11.68 -22.26
CA ASP A 180 -4.43 10.90 -23.10
C ASP A 180 -3.40 10.13 -22.24
N VAL A 181 -3.68 9.94 -20.95
CA VAL A 181 -2.80 9.24 -20.00
C VAL A 181 -3.23 7.78 -19.90
N THR A 182 -2.26 6.87 -19.98
CA THR A 182 -2.46 5.42 -19.78
C THR A 182 -2.31 5.02 -18.32
N VAL A 183 -2.84 3.85 -17.95
CA VAL A 183 -2.63 3.27 -16.61
C VAL A 183 -1.13 3.09 -16.32
N ARG A 184 -0.33 2.70 -17.32
CA ARG A 184 1.13 2.59 -17.24
C ARG A 184 1.75 3.93 -16.86
N GLN A 185 1.35 5.02 -17.50
CA GLN A 185 1.87 6.36 -17.22
C GLN A 185 1.48 6.89 -15.84
N LEU A 186 0.34 6.45 -15.26
CA LEU A 186 0.06 6.69 -13.83
C LEU A 186 0.98 5.88 -12.94
N LEU A 187 1.14 4.58 -13.22
CA LEU A 187 1.99 3.68 -12.44
C LEU A 187 3.43 4.16 -12.38
N THR A 188 3.92 4.75 -13.47
CA THR A 188 5.30 5.26 -13.61
C THR A 188 5.44 6.73 -13.23
N MET A 189 4.35 7.39 -12.83
CA MET A 189 4.29 8.81 -12.47
C MET A 189 4.77 9.76 -13.57
N THR A 190 4.47 9.40 -14.83
CA THR A 190 4.83 10.14 -16.04
C THR A 190 3.62 10.70 -16.78
N SER A 191 2.53 11.06 -16.10
CA SER A 191 1.33 11.58 -16.77
C SER A 191 1.50 12.93 -17.49
N GLY A 192 2.50 13.71 -17.06
CA GLY A 192 2.69 15.10 -17.46
C GLY A 192 1.72 16.11 -16.82
N VAL A 193 0.94 15.71 -15.81
CA VAL A 193 0.08 16.61 -15.03
C VAL A 193 0.89 17.30 -13.93
N ARG A 194 0.70 18.61 -13.75
CA ARG A 194 1.42 19.37 -12.70
C ARG A 194 1.05 18.91 -11.31
N TRP A 195 2.05 18.86 -10.43
CA TRP A 195 1.84 18.53 -9.03
C TRP A 195 2.93 19.06 -8.10
N ASN A 196 2.51 19.57 -6.94
CA ASN A 196 3.37 19.94 -5.83
C ASN A 196 3.28 18.92 -4.68
N GLU A 197 4.34 18.12 -4.50
CA GLU A 197 4.50 17.13 -3.42
C GLU A 197 5.32 17.68 -2.23
N ASP A 198 5.48 19.00 -2.09
CA ASP A 198 6.22 19.55 -0.94
C ASP A 198 5.43 19.41 0.37
N TYR A 199 5.76 18.38 1.16
CA TYR A 199 5.15 18.12 2.47
C TYR A 199 5.38 19.23 3.50
N ARG A 200 6.27 20.19 3.24
CA ARG A 200 6.55 21.33 4.13
C ARG A 200 5.66 22.53 3.82
N ASP A 201 5.11 22.60 2.62
CA ASP A 201 4.24 23.68 2.17
C ASP A 201 2.77 23.33 2.44
N PRO A 202 2.08 24.00 3.37
CA PRO A 202 0.65 23.77 3.63
C PRO A 202 -0.24 24.00 2.40
N ALA A 203 0.24 24.76 1.40
CA ALA A 203 -0.45 25.02 0.14
C ALA A 203 -0.12 24.01 -0.97
N ALA A 204 0.72 23.00 -0.71
CA ALA A 204 1.04 21.95 -1.67
C ALA A 204 -0.20 21.12 -2.06
N ASP A 205 -0.14 20.53 -3.25
CA ASP A 205 -1.25 19.74 -3.80
C ASP A 205 -1.54 18.51 -2.94
N VAL A 206 -0.51 17.88 -2.38
CA VAL A 206 -0.66 16.74 -1.47
C VAL A 206 -1.51 17.06 -0.22
N ASN A 207 -1.36 18.27 0.33
CA ASN A 207 -2.13 18.72 1.49
C ASN A 207 -3.59 19.04 1.11
N LYS A 208 -3.77 19.79 0.01
CA LYS A 208 -5.09 20.19 -0.49
C LYS A 208 -5.92 19.00 -0.95
N LEU A 209 -5.29 18.01 -1.60
CA LEU A 209 -5.95 16.78 -2.02
C LEU A 209 -6.44 16.00 -0.80
N GLY A 210 -5.60 15.80 0.22
CA GLY A 210 -5.99 15.11 1.44
C GLY A 210 -7.25 15.73 2.07
N ALA A 211 -7.31 17.06 2.16
CA ALA A 211 -8.51 17.76 2.63
C ALA A 211 -9.73 17.56 1.72
N ALA A 212 -9.55 17.60 0.39
CA ALA A 212 -10.64 17.39 -0.57
C ALA A 212 -11.22 15.98 -0.48
N VAL A 213 -10.37 14.95 -0.40
CA VAL A 213 -10.78 13.55 -0.21
C VAL A 213 -11.52 13.40 1.12
N MET A 214 -10.99 13.97 2.20
CA MET A 214 -11.64 13.90 3.51
C MET A 214 -12.98 14.64 3.59
N GLN A 215 -13.29 15.53 2.66
CA GLN A 215 -14.57 16.23 2.58
C GLN A 215 -15.56 15.57 1.64
N LYS A 216 -15.11 15.02 0.50
CA LYS A 216 -15.97 14.62 -0.62
C LYS A 216 -15.71 13.20 -1.15
N GLY A 217 -14.80 12.44 -0.55
CA GLY A 217 -14.41 11.11 -1.04
C GLY A 217 -13.91 11.14 -2.49
N ASP A 218 -14.37 10.18 -3.30
CA ASP A 218 -13.97 10.01 -4.71
C ASP A 218 -14.23 11.26 -5.54
N ALA A 219 -15.34 11.96 -5.30
CA ALA A 219 -15.64 13.20 -6.00
C ALA A 219 -14.61 14.28 -5.68
N GLY A 220 -14.12 14.35 -4.43
CA GLY A 220 -13.05 15.25 -4.03
C GLY A 220 -11.72 14.94 -4.73
N LEU A 221 -11.38 13.65 -4.82
CA LEU A 221 -10.21 13.17 -5.56
C LEU A 221 -10.31 13.56 -7.04
N LEU A 222 -11.37 13.14 -7.72
CA LEU A 222 -11.58 13.37 -9.14
C LEU A 222 -11.64 14.87 -9.46
N ASP A 223 -12.42 15.66 -8.72
CA ASP A 223 -12.54 17.10 -8.91
C ASP A 223 -11.20 17.83 -8.74
N TYR A 224 -10.39 17.41 -7.76
CA TYR A 224 -9.09 18.03 -7.52
C TYR A 224 -8.12 17.69 -8.65
N MET A 225 -7.96 16.40 -8.94
CA MET A 225 -7.02 15.94 -9.96
C MET A 225 -7.40 16.43 -11.36
N ALA A 226 -8.70 16.48 -11.70
CA ALA A 226 -9.17 16.95 -13.00
C ALA A 226 -8.89 18.43 -13.28
N ARG A 227 -8.72 19.26 -12.23
CA ARG A 227 -8.44 20.70 -12.34
C ARG A 227 -6.95 21.02 -12.50
N LEU A 228 -6.07 20.06 -12.23
CA LEU A 228 -4.63 20.28 -12.36
C LEU A 228 -4.28 20.39 -13.86
N PRO A 229 -3.50 21.40 -14.27
CA PRO A 229 -3.13 21.58 -15.66
C PRO A 229 -2.07 20.57 -16.08
N ARG A 230 -2.06 20.25 -17.37
CA ARG A 230 -0.95 19.57 -18.03
C ARG A 230 0.26 20.51 -18.10
N GLU A 231 1.45 20.00 -17.79
CA GLU A 231 2.73 20.72 -17.90
C GLU A 231 3.73 20.02 -18.84
N ALA A 232 3.52 18.73 -19.12
CA ALA A 232 4.31 17.96 -20.07
C ALA A 232 3.44 16.94 -20.82
N GLU A 233 4.00 16.38 -21.90
CA GLU A 233 3.36 15.28 -22.62
C GLU A 233 3.35 13.99 -21.77
N PRO A 234 2.31 13.15 -21.85
CA PRO A 234 2.31 11.86 -21.17
C PRO A 234 3.50 11.00 -21.60
N GLY A 235 4.19 10.42 -20.63
CA GLY A 235 5.35 9.55 -20.81
C GLY A 235 6.70 10.28 -20.88
N THR A 236 6.74 11.62 -20.90
CA THR A 236 8.00 12.34 -21.16
C THR A 236 8.70 12.91 -19.93
N ALA A 237 8.01 13.02 -18.79
CA ALA A 237 8.58 13.61 -17.58
C ALA A 237 8.09 12.88 -16.32
N PHE A 238 9.02 12.53 -15.44
CA PHE A 238 8.72 11.99 -14.12
C PHE A 238 8.40 13.11 -13.14
N VAL A 239 7.25 13.02 -12.48
CA VAL A 239 6.88 13.88 -11.36
C VAL A 239 6.20 13.00 -10.34
N TYR A 240 6.75 12.88 -9.12
CA TYR A 240 6.17 12.04 -8.08
C TYR A 240 4.86 12.64 -7.54
N LYS A 241 3.75 11.88 -7.58
CA LYS A 241 2.41 12.36 -7.19
C LYS A 241 1.64 11.35 -6.36
N THR A 242 1.36 11.67 -5.10
CA THR A 242 0.48 10.86 -4.26
C THR A 242 -0.94 10.79 -4.81
N GLY A 243 -1.45 11.88 -5.41
CA GLY A 243 -2.79 11.89 -5.98
C GLY A 243 -2.99 10.93 -7.15
N GLU A 244 -1.94 10.63 -7.92
CA GLU A 244 -2.04 9.61 -8.99
C GLU A 244 -2.12 8.20 -8.42
N SER A 245 -1.44 7.93 -7.30
CA SER A 245 -1.59 6.67 -6.59
C SER A 245 -2.99 6.51 -6.00
N ASP A 246 -3.64 7.61 -5.58
CA ASP A 246 -5.06 7.61 -5.17
C ASP A 246 -5.98 7.32 -6.36
N LEU A 247 -5.72 7.92 -7.53
CA LEU A 247 -6.44 7.59 -8.77
C LEU A 247 -6.27 6.12 -9.16
N ILE A 248 -5.08 5.54 -8.99
CA ILE A 248 -4.83 4.12 -9.28
C ILE A 248 -5.68 3.22 -8.38
N GLY A 249 -5.80 3.51 -7.08
CA GLY A 249 -6.65 2.71 -6.19
C GLY A 249 -8.13 2.84 -6.50
N LEU A 250 -8.59 4.05 -6.85
CA LEU A 250 -9.96 4.26 -7.33
C LEU A 250 -10.21 3.49 -8.64
N LEU A 251 -9.25 3.53 -9.57
CA LEU A 251 -9.30 2.78 -10.83
C LEU A 251 -9.45 1.28 -10.58
N VAL A 252 -8.64 0.69 -9.70
CA VAL A 252 -8.77 -0.72 -9.31
C VAL A 252 -10.15 -1.00 -8.73
N SER A 253 -10.63 -0.15 -7.83
CA SER A 253 -11.94 -0.34 -7.18
C SER A 253 -13.10 -0.27 -8.18
N ARG A 254 -13.02 0.61 -9.20
CA ARG A 254 -14.00 0.73 -10.28
C ARG A 254 -13.96 -0.47 -11.21
N ALA A 255 -12.77 -0.94 -11.57
CA ALA A 255 -12.56 -2.09 -12.45
C ALA A 255 -13.03 -3.40 -11.83
N THR A 256 -12.79 -3.61 -10.54
CA THR A 256 -13.16 -4.85 -9.82
C THR A 256 -14.54 -4.79 -9.18
N HIS A 257 -15.15 -3.61 -9.11
CA HIS A 257 -16.38 -3.34 -8.35
C HIS A 257 -16.29 -3.71 -6.86
N GLN A 258 -15.08 -3.61 -6.28
CA GLN A 258 -14.82 -3.93 -4.88
C GLN A 258 -14.07 -2.78 -4.20
N PRO A 259 -14.30 -2.52 -2.90
CA PRO A 259 -13.43 -1.65 -2.13
C PRO A 259 -11.98 -2.15 -2.16
N LEU A 260 -11.02 -1.25 -2.30
CA LEU A 260 -9.60 -1.61 -2.47
C LEU A 260 -9.06 -2.52 -1.35
N ALA A 261 -9.44 -2.25 -0.09
CA ALA A 261 -9.03 -3.06 1.07
C ALA A 261 -9.60 -4.48 1.03
N ASP A 262 -10.86 -4.62 0.58
CA ASP A 262 -11.54 -5.91 0.46
C ASP A 262 -10.88 -6.73 -0.68
N TYR A 263 -10.54 -6.07 -1.79
CA TYR A 263 -9.79 -6.67 -2.89
C TYR A 263 -8.37 -7.08 -2.47
N LEU A 264 -7.68 -6.24 -1.70
CA LEU A 264 -6.38 -6.59 -1.11
C LEU A 264 -6.49 -7.84 -0.23
N SER A 265 -7.48 -7.88 0.66
CA SER A 265 -7.73 -9.01 1.55
C SER A 265 -7.89 -10.31 0.76
N GLN A 266 -8.80 -10.30 -0.22
CA GLN A 266 -9.17 -11.47 -1.00
C GLN A 266 -8.05 -11.95 -1.93
N LYS A 267 -7.38 -11.04 -2.63
CA LYS A 267 -6.47 -11.41 -3.73
C LYS A 267 -5.02 -11.56 -3.32
N VAL A 268 -4.57 -10.82 -2.31
CA VAL A 268 -3.16 -10.82 -1.91
C VAL A 268 -3.01 -11.25 -0.46
N TRP A 269 -3.70 -10.58 0.48
CA TRP A 269 -3.43 -10.75 1.91
C TRP A 269 -3.67 -12.17 2.40
N GLN A 270 -4.85 -12.73 2.11
CA GLN A 270 -5.16 -14.11 2.50
C GLN A 270 -4.36 -15.15 1.70
N PRO A 271 -4.28 -15.08 0.34
CA PRO A 271 -3.54 -16.10 -0.42
C PRO A 271 -2.04 -16.13 -0.14
N VAL A 272 -1.41 -14.97 0.13
CA VAL A 272 0.02 -14.88 0.47
C VAL A 272 0.32 -15.41 1.87
N GLY A 273 -0.71 -15.58 2.72
CA GLY A 273 -0.53 -16.09 4.07
C GLY A 273 -0.12 -15.00 5.06
N MET A 274 -0.61 -13.77 4.90
CA MET A 274 -0.35 -12.70 5.87
C MET A 274 -0.92 -13.08 7.24
N GLU A 275 -0.17 -12.80 8.29
CA GLU A 275 -0.42 -13.29 9.66
C GLU A 275 -1.37 -12.40 10.44
N GLN A 276 -1.21 -11.08 10.33
CA GLN A 276 -2.03 -10.12 11.05
C GLN A 276 -2.98 -9.40 10.11
N PRO A 277 -4.19 -9.02 10.60
CA PRO A 277 -5.05 -8.15 9.83
C PRO A 277 -4.38 -6.78 9.69
N ALA A 278 -4.41 -6.23 8.48
CA ALA A 278 -4.00 -4.86 8.22
C ALA A 278 -5.20 -3.91 8.33
N PHE A 279 -4.91 -2.61 8.29
CA PHE A 279 -5.92 -1.56 8.28
C PHE A 279 -5.57 -0.52 7.23
N TRP A 280 -6.48 -0.20 6.32
CA TRP A 280 -6.28 0.83 5.31
C TRP A 280 -7.20 2.02 5.59
N VAL A 281 -6.59 3.20 5.77
CA VAL A 281 -7.32 4.46 5.92
C VAL A 281 -8.17 4.75 4.68
N ASN A 282 -9.42 5.18 4.90
CA ASN A 282 -10.32 5.67 3.88
C ASN A 282 -10.71 7.14 4.15
N GLY A 283 -11.03 7.87 3.09
CA GLY A 283 -11.88 9.05 3.17
C GLY A 283 -13.35 8.69 3.45
N PRO A 284 -14.22 9.70 3.64
CA PRO A 284 -15.66 9.51 3.66
C PRO A 284 -16.17 8.65 2.49
N HIS A 285 -17.26 7.92 2.72
CA HIS A 285 -17.89 7.04 1.73
C HIS A 285 -17.03 5.87 1.24
N GLY A 286 -15.88 5.60 1.87
CA GLY A 286 -15.07 4.41 1.62
C GLY A 286 -13.99 4.58 0.54
N THR A 287 -13.71 5.81 0.11
CA THR A 287 -12.60 6.15 -0.79
C THR A 287 -11.28 5.73 -0.16
N ALA A 288 -10.59 4.75 -0.73
CA ALA A 288 -9.27 4.35 -0.23
C ALA A 288 -8.26 5.48 -0.45
N MET A 289 -7.50 5.84 0.58
CA MET A 289 -6.34 6.73 0.43
C MET A 289 -5.14 5.90 -0.06
N SER A 290 -5.20 5.38 -1.28
CA SER A 290 -4.28 4.33 -1.77
C SER A 290 -2.86 4.79 -2.10
N GLY A 291 -2.62 6.11 -2.10
CA GLY A 291 -1.29 6.71 -2.08
C GLY A 291 -0.61 6.66 -0.71
N CYS A 292 -1.37 6.39 0.35
CA CYS A 292 -0.91 6.02 1.68
C CYS A 292 -1.90 4.99 2.24
N CYS A 293 -2.44 4.99 3.45
CA CYS A 293 -1.78 4.84 4.73
C CYS A 293 -2.16 3.43 5.24
N LEU A 294 -1.73 2.38 4.53
CA LEU A 294 -1.93 0.99 4.95
C LEU A 294 -1.12 0.74 6.23
N SER A 295 -1.74 0.25 7.29
CA SER A 295 -1.09 -0.12 8.54
C SER A 295 -1.01 -1.63 8.64
N SER A 296 0.20 -2.16 8.86
CA SER A 296 0.47 -3.59 8.92
C SER A 296 1.54 -3.91 9.95
N SER A 297 1.64 -5.18 10.34
CA SER A 297 2.76 -5.68 11.14
C SER A 297 4.07 -5.64 10.35
N LEU A 298 5.18 -5.54 11.07
CA LEU A 298 6.52 -5.54 10.46
C LEU A 298 6.78 -6.82 9.65
N ARG A 299 6.35 -7.98 10.18
CA ARG A 299 6.46 -9.27 9.53
C ARG A 299 5.63 -9.37 8.25
N ASP A 300 4.43 -8.81 8.22
CA ASP A 300 3.57 -8.86 7.03
C ASP A 300 4.04 -7.90 5.92
N TYR A 301 4.67 -6.78 6.26
CA TYR A 301 5.46 -6.03 5.26
C TYR A 301 6.59 -6.87 4.69
N GLY A 302 7.24 -7.69 5.53
CA GLY A 302 8.27 -8.63 5.09
C GLY A 302 7.73 -9.71 4.15
N ARG A 303 6.59 -10.31 4.49
CA ARG A 303 5.88 -11.27 3.62
C ARG A 303 5.46 -10.64 2.29
N PHE A 304 4.98 -9.40 2.30
CA PHE A 304 4.69 -8.67 1.07
C PHE A 304 5.94 -8.50 0.20
N GLY A 305 7.07 -8.14 0.82
CA GLY A 305 8.36 -8.07 0.15
C GLY A 305 8.78 -9.39 -0.51
N GLN A 306 8.69 -10.50 0.21
CA GLN A 306 9.01 -11.84 -0.32
C GLN A 306 8.07 -12.25 -1.45
N PHE A 307 6.75 -12.08 -1.26
CA PHE A 307 5.75 -12.34 -2.28
C PHE A 307 6.07 -11.62 -3.60
N PHE A 308 6.38 -10.32 -3.51
CA PHE A 308 6.68 -9.52 -4.68
C PHE A 308 8.02 -9.93 -5.31
N MET A 309 9.06 -10.15 -4.49
CA MET A 309 10.37 -10.59 -4.96
C MET A 309 10.33 -11.97 -5.64
N HIS A 310 9.45 -12.86 -5.20
CA HIS A 310 9.28 -14.21 -5.76
C HIS A 310 8.25 -14.26 -6.92
N GLY A 311 8.08 -13.16 -7.63
CA GLY A 311 7.30 -13.12 -8.87
C GLY A 311 5.78 -13.05 -8.68
N GLY A 312 5.31 -12.59 -7.51
CA GLY A 312 3.88 -12.44 -7.24
C GLY A 312 3.15 -13.76 -7.09
N LYS A 313 3.82 -14.78 -6.53
CA LYS A 313 3.26 -16.09 -6.23
C LYS A 313 2.86 -16.18 -4.76
N ALA A 314 1.63 -16.62 -4.51
CA ALA A 314 1.13 -16.94 -3.18
C ALA A 314 1.92 -18.11 -2.55
N ALA A 315 1.83 -18.25 -1.22
CA ALA A 315 2.55 -19.28 -0.47
C ALA A 315 2.15 -20.72 -0.88
N ASN A 316 0.94 -20.91 -1.40
CA ASN A 316 0.46 -22.19 -1.94
C ASN A 316 0.84 -22.43 -3.42
N GLY A 317 1.63 -21.54 -4.02
CA GLY A 317 2.06 -21.60 -5.42
C GLY A 317 1.11 -20.95 -6.43
N ALA A 318 -0.05 -20.41 -6.00
CA ALA A 318 -0.97 -19.72 -6.90
C ALA A 318 -0.35 -18.44 -7.45
N GLN A 319 -0.40 -18.27 -8.77
CA GLN A 319 0.11 -17.08 -9.45
C GLN A 319 -0.92 -15.94 -9.34
N ILE A 320 -0.63 -14.93 -8.50
CA ILE A 320 -1.53 -13.79 -8.24
C ILE A 320 -1.33 -12.67 -9.27
N LEU A 321 -0.09 -12.45 -9.69
CA LEU A 321 0.26 -11.41 -10.67
C LEU A 321 0.54 -12.01 -12.06
N PRO A 322 0.46 -11.23 -13.15
CA PRO A 322 0.98 -11.66 -14.45
C PRO A 322 2.45 -12.11 -14.34
N GLN A 323 2.88 -13.07 -15.16
CA GLN A 323 4.18 -13.75 -15.05
C GLN A 323 5.38 -12.79 -14.96
N ASP A 324 5.29 -11.66 -15.66
CA ASP A 324 6.38 -10.70 -15.80
C ASP A 324 6.14 -9.39 -15.03
N TRP A 325 5.04 -9.31 -14.27
CA TRP A 325 4.61 -8.08 -13.62
C TRP A 325 5.66 -7.50 -12.69
N THR A 326 6.29 -8.33 -11.85
CA THR A 326 7.25 -7.84 -10.86
C THR A 326 8.50 -7.31 -11.54
N ARG A 327 8.98 -7.97 -12.60
CA ARG A 327 10.09 -7.50 -13.43
C ARG A 327 9.77 -6.17 -14.10
N GLU A 328 8.61 -6.06 -14.73
CA GLU A 328 8.17 -4.80 -15.36
C GLU A 328 8.03 -3.67 -14.33
N ALA A 329 7.39 -3.96 -13.21
CA ALA A 329 7.16 -3.02 -12.12
C ALA A 329 8.45 -2.50 -11.48
N THR A 330 9.56 -3.22 -11.61
CA THR A 330 10.87 -2.84 -11.05
C THR A 330 11.90 -2.52 -12.14
N THR A 331 11.47 -2.40 -13.39
CA THR A 331 12.31 -1.88 -14.47
C THR A 331 12.20 -0.36 -14.49
N SER A 332 13.33 0.34 -14.50
CA SER A 332 13.32 1.80 -14.63
C SER A 332 12.76 2.17 -15.99
N VAL A 333 11.69 2.98 -16.00
CA VAL A 333 11.08 3.51 -17.22
C VAL A 333 11.02 5.04 -17.23
N ALA A 334 11.52 5.66 -16.17
CA ALA A 334 11.66 7.10 -16.07
C ALA A 334 12.92 7.44 -15.27
N ASP A 335 13.75 8.31 -15.86
CA ASP A 335 14.87 8.91 -15.14
C ASP A 335 14.31 9.88 -14.10
N THR A 336 14.70 9.69 -12.84
CA THR A 336 14.36 10.64 -11.79
C THR A 336 15.49 11.66 -11.74
N ALA A 337 15.19 12.94 -11.94
CA ALA A 337 16.19 14.01 -12.04
C ALA A 337 17.11 14.16 -10.80
N ASN A 338 16.82 13.47 -9.70
CA ASN A 338 17.42 13.69 -8.39
C ASN A 338 17.92 12.42 -7.68
N THR A 339 17.92 11.25 -8.33
CA THR A 339 18.55 10.06 -7.73
C THR A 339 19.29 9.24 -8.78
N ASP A 340 20.38 8.56 -8.41
CA ASP A 340 21.04 7.52 -9.22
C ASP A 340 20.14 6.26 -9.38
N HIS A 341 18.83 6.45 -9.30
CA HIS A 341 17.78 5.46 -9.15
C HIS A 341 16.61 5.82 -10.06
N GLY A 342 16.10 4.82 -10.76
CA GLY A 342 14.91 4.95 -11.59
C GLY A 342 13.61 4.79 -10.82
N TYR A 343 12.50 4.84 -11.56
CA TYR A 343 11.17 4.52 -11.05
C TYR A 343 10.44 3.57 -12.01
N GLY A 344 9.76 2.57 -11.44
CA GLY A 344 8.94 1.60 -12.16
C GLY A 344 7.45 1.76 -11.83
N TYR A 345 6.70 0.67 -11.70
CA TYR A 345 5.28 0.72 -11.31
C TYR A 345 5.14 0.90 -9.80
N GLN A 346 5.25 2.15 -9.34
CA GLN A 346 5.19 2.52 -7.94
C GLN A 346 6.33 1.93 -7.07
N TRP A 347 7.48 1.64 -7.68
CA TRP A 347 8.69 1.16 -7.00
C TRP A 347 9.88 2.04 -7.37
N TRP A 348 10.71 2.38 -6.39
CA TRP A 348 12.01 2.98 -6.62
C TRP A 348 13.00 1.89 -7.02
N THR A 349 13.70 2.03 -8.15
CA THR A 349 14.64 1.03 -8.66
C THR A 349 16.07 1.42 -8.35
N GLY A 350 16.85 0.52 -7.77
CA GLY A 350 18.24 0.73 -7.38
C GLY A 350 19.25 -0.05 -8.24
N PRO A 351 20.55 0.08 -7.92
CA PRO A 351 21.60 -0.65 -8.62
C PRO A 351 21.43 -2.16 -8.47
N ASN A 352 22.01 -2.92 -9.41
CA ASN A 352 22.05 -4.38 -9.40
C ASN A 352 20.66 -5.06 -9.31
N GLY A 353 19.61 -4.42 -9.83
CA GLY A 353 18.25 -4.96 -9.81
C GLY A 353 17.57 -4.90 -8.44
N THR A 354 18.10 -4.12 -7.50
CA THR A 354 17.45 -3.86 -6.22
C THR A 354 16.27 -2.91 -6.40
N TYR A 355 15.29 -2.93 -5.50
CA TYR A 355 14.17 -1.99 -5.53
C TYR A 355 13.58 -1.76 -4.15
N THR A 356 12.84 -0.67 -3.98
CA THR A 356 12.38 -0.22 -2.67
C THR A 356 11.01 0.43 -2.74
N ALA A 357 10.08 -0.02 -1.89
CA ALA A 357 8.88 0.73 -1.54
C ALA A 357 9.29 1.73 -0.45
N ARG A 358 9.06 3.03 -0.65
CA ARG A 358 9.51 4.09 0.28
C ARG A 358 8.34 4.90 0.78
N GLY A 359 8.26 5.08 2.09
CA GLY A 359 7.32 5.97 2.78
C GLY A 359 8.04 7.13 3.45
N ILE A 360 7.36 8.28 3.53
CA ILE A 360 7.86 9.41 4.34
C ILE A 360 7.98 9.01 5.81
N PHE A 361 8.74 9.79 6.57
CA PHE A 361 9.03 9.53 7.99
C PHE A 361 9.84 8.26 8.28
N GLY A 362 10.49 7.69 7.26
CA GLY A 362 11.47 6.62 7.42
C GLY A 362 11.01 5.21 7.04
N GLN A 363 9.85 5.04 6.40
CA GLN A 363 9.35 3.71 6.06
C GLN A 363 10.03 3.16 4.81
N ALA A 364 10.39 1.89 4.81
CA ALA A 364 10.86 1.22 3.61
C ALA A 364 10.66 -0.30 3.63
N ILE A 365 10.43 -0.86 2.44
CA ILE A 365 10.66 -2.28 2.12
C ILE A 365 11.70 -2.30 1.00
N TYR A 366 12.93 -2.66 1.33
CA TYR A 366 14.04 -2.83 0.41
C TYR A 366 14.16 -4.30 0.02
N LEU A 367 14.39 -4.54 -1.28
CA LEU A 367 14.46 -5.87 -1.87
C LEU A 367 15.72 -5.99 -2.73
N ASP A 368 16.47 -7.07 -2.50
CA ASP A 368 17.63 -7.49 -3.30
C ASP A 368 17.39 -8.94 -3.75
N PRO A 369 16.84 -9.14 -4.96
CA PRO A 369 16.55 -10.47 -5.49
C PRO A 369 17.79 -11.34 -5.67
N ALA A 370 18.96 -10.75 -5.92
CA ALA A 370 20.19 -11.51 -6.14
C ALA A 370 20.68 -12.20 -4.85
N LYS A 371 20.25 -11.69 -3.68
CA LYS A 371 20.58 -12.24 -2.36
C LYS A 371 19.39 -12.86 -1.62
N ASP A 372 18.23 -12.96 -2.28
CA ASP A 372 16.95 -13.32 -1.66
C ASP A 372 16.73 -12.58 -0.31
N LEU A 373 16.91 -11.26 -0.35
CA LEU A 373 16.98 -10.39 0.82
C LEU A 373 15.82 -9.38 0.83
N VAL A 374 15.13 -9.30 1.97
CA VAL A 374 14.14 -8.29 2.29
C VAL A 374 14.56 -7.54 3.54
N ILE A 375 14.60 -6.21 3.48
CA ILE A 375 14.79 -5.36 4.66
C ILE A 375 13.55 -4.48 4.80
N VAL A 376 12.85 -4.62 5.92
CA VAL A 376 11.74 -3.74 6.28
C VAL A 376 12.18 -2.84 7.42
N GLN A 377 11.86 -1.56 7.31
CA GLN A 377 11.96 -0.64 8.43
C GLN A 377 10.74 0.27 8.51
N VAL A 378 10.35 0.59 9.73
CA VAL A 378 9.29 1.57 10.02
C VAL A 378 9.74 2.51 11.13
N GLY A 379 9.42 3.80 11.01
CA GLY A 379 9.94 4.84 11.88
C GLY A 379 9.09 6.10 11.93
N ALA A 380 9.57 7.06 12.71
CA ALA A 380 8.95 8.36 12.94
C ALA A 380 10.00 9.47 12.82
N TRP A 381 10.58 9.66 11.63
CA TRP A 381 11.49 10.79 11.42
C TRP A 381 10.79 12.12 11.78
N PRO A 382 11.51 13.12 12.30
CA PRO A 382 10.90 14.40 12.67
C PRO A 382 10.34 15.17 11.46
N HIS A 383 10.81 14.86 10.26
CA HIS A 383 10.39 15.46 9.01
C HIS A 383 10.03 14.37 7.98
N ALA A 384 9.13 14.69 7.05
CA ALA A 384 8.66 13.75 6.03
C ALA A 384 9.82 13.14 5.21
N THR A 385 10.83 13.96 4.92
CA THR A 385 12.07 13.55 4.25
C THR A 385 13.24 14.37 4.79
N ASP A 386 14.42 13.74 4.87
CA ASP A 386 15.69 14.35 5.27
C ASP A 386 16.84 13.65 4.54
N ALA A 387 17.72 14.41 3.90
CA ALA A 387 18.79 13.85 3.07
C ALA A 387 19.83 13.06 3.88
N ALA A 388 20.14 13.48 5.10
CA ALA A 388 21.09 12.78 5.96
C ALA A 388 20.50 11.48 6.50
N LEU A 389 19.22 11.49 6.92
CA LEU A 389 18.52 10.27 7.36
C LEU A 389 18.38 9.26 6.22
N VAL A 390 18.07 9.73 4.99
CA VAL A 390 18.04 8.90 3.78
C VAL A 390 19.41 8.27 3.51
N ALA A 391 20.49 9.05 3.50
CA ALA A 391 21.82 8.53 3.24
C ALA A 391 22.27 7.51 4.31
N GLN A 392 21.95 7.74 5.58
CA GLN A 392 22.27 6.79 6.65
C GLN A 392 21.40 5.52 6.58
N ARG A 393 20.14 5.61 6.15
CA ARG A 393 19.32 4.42 5.85
C ARG A 393 19.96 3.59 4.74
N ASP A 394 20.39 4.23 3.67
CA ASP A 394 20.98 3.52 2.53
C ASP A 394 22.32 2.86 2.93
N ALA A 395 23.09 3.49 3.82
CA ALA A 395 24.26 2.87 4.45
C ALA A 395 23.90 1.65 5.31
N MET A 396 22.78 1.68 6.04
CA MET A 396 22.28 0.53 6.80
C MET A 396 21.88 -0.62 5.85
N PHE A 397 21.15 -0.34 4.77
CA PHE A 397 20.80 -1.36 3.78
C PHE A 397 22.04 -1.99 3.14
N ALA A 398 23.02 -1.18 2.77
CA ALA A 398 24.29 -1.67 2.21
C ALA A 398 25.05 -2.56 3.21
N ALA A 399 25.11 -2.16 4.49
CA ALA A 399 25.77 -2.94 5.54
C ALA A 399 25.10 -4.30 5.77
N VAL A 400 23.75 -4.34 5.81
CA VAL A 400 23.00 -5.60 5.90
C VAL A 400 23.25 -6.47 4.66
N ALA A 401 23.12 -5.91 3.46
CA ALA A 401 23.28 -6.64 2.21
C ALA A 401 24.70 -7.20 2.02
N ALA A 402 25.73 -6.57 2.60
CA ALA A 402 27.11 -7.05 2.56
C ALA A 402 27.37 -8.28 3.44
N GLN A 403 26.50 -8.55 4.42
CA GLN A 403 26.65 -9.67 5.36
C GLN A 403 25.75 -10.87 5.05
N VAL A 404 24.87 -10.74 4.06
CA VAL A 404 23.97 -11.81 3.60
C VAL A 404 24.58 -12.44 2.34
N HIS A 405 24.61 -13.77 2.29
CA HIS A 405 25.21 -14.57 1.23
C HIS A 405 24.23 -15.54 0.60
#